data_AF-A0A7X2IHP8-F1
#
_entry.id   AF-A0A7X2IHP8-F1
#
_cell.length_a   1.000
_cell.length_b   1.000
_cell.length_c   1.000
_cell.angle_alpha   90.00
_cell.angle_beta   90.00
_cell.angle_gamma   90.00
#
_symmetry.space_group_name_H-M   'P 1'
#
loop_
_entity.id
_entity.type
_entity.pdbx_description
1 polymer ?
#
loop_
_entity_poly.entity_id
_entity_poly.type
_entity_poly.pdbx_seq_one_letter_code
_entity_poly.pdbx_strand_id
1 'polypeptide(L)'
;MKSRRRQRKRALDGFSYSLVRHLMLGDAKRLHAELIAPILGEPVGATAAEVAALENSIGFPLPNAYREYLLWMGKDFNGIFRGSNWFVSDLESNKEVLKDLLEEVDSKYKVIPSHVVFFTHQGYMAAWFDASMSEANPKCWFINDGMQEPKDSGSFTEVLIADLRGLSSCLRP
;
A
#
# COMPACT_ATOMS: atom_id res chain seq x y z
N MET A 1 -19.95 16.27 68.53
CA MET A 1 -20.44 14.90 68.24
C MET A 1 -19.86 14.44 66.90
N LYS A 2 -19.00 13.42 66.91
CA LYS A 2 -18.30 12.88 65.73
C LYS A 2 -19.29 12.15 64.82
N SER A 3 -19.25 12.36 63.50
CA SER A 3 -19.76 11.36 62.55
C SER A 3 -19.05 11.48 61.20
N ARG A 4 -18.18 10.49 60.97
CA ARG A 4 -17.53 10.18 59.68
C ARG A 4 -18.58 9.59 58.74
N ARG A 5 -18.59 9.97 57.45
CA ARG A 5 -18.84 9.01 56.35
C ARG A 5 -18.56 9.59 54.96
N ARG A 6 -17.49 9.04 54.38
CA ARG A 6 -17.30 8.65 52.96
C ARG A 6 -17.25 9.75 51.89
N GLN A 7 -16.02 10.22 51.65
CA GLN A 7 -15.55 10.51 50.28
C GLN A 7 -15.81 9.30 49.38
N ARG A 8 -16.66 9.47 48.37
CA ARG A 8 -16.73 8.57 47.21
C ARG A 8 -15.99 9.23 46.06
N LYS A 9 -14.77 8.73 45.83
CA LYS A 9 -14.11 8.73 44.52
C LYS A 9 -15.13 8.34 43.44
N ARG A 10 -15.31 9.17 42.43
CA ARG A 10 -15.50 8.70 41.07
C ARG A 10 -14.48 9.43 40.21
N ALA A 11 -13.45 8.69 39.87
CA ALA A 11 -12.69 8.93 38.66
C ALA A 11 -13.71 8.99 37.52
N LEU A 12 -13.80 10.13 36.86
CA LEU A 12 -14.23 10.13 35.47
C LEU A 12 -12.96 9.85 34.71
N ASP A 13 -12.87 8.59 34.32
CA ASP A 13 -11.76 7.99 33.62
C ASP A 13 -11.31 8.89 32.48
N GLY A 14 -10.00 9.15 32.47
CA GLY A 14 -9.30 9.56 31.27
C GLY A 14 -9.62 8.55 30.18
N PHE A 15 -10.50 8.93 29.27
CA PHE A 15 -10.49 8.39 27.93
C PHE A 15 -9.19 8.89 27.30
N SER A 16 -8.12 8.13 27.58
CA SER A 16 -6.92 8.14 26.78
C SER A 16 -7.39 8.10 25.32
N TYR A 17 -6.94 9.07 24.53
CA TYR A 17 -6.89 8.96 23.08
C TYR A 17 -5.95 7.80 22.73
N SER A 18 -6.40 6.58 23.03
CA SER A 18 -5.77 5.34 22.69
C SER A 18 -6.20 5.05 21.26
N LEU A 19 -5.33 5.47 20.34
CA LEU A 19 -5.15 4.90 19.02
C LEU A 19 -6.45 4.76 18.19
N VAL A 20 -6.98 5.88 17.70
CA VAL A 20 -7.58 5.82 16.35
C VAL A 20 -6.39 5.49 15.44
N ARG A 21 -6.19 4.21 15.13
CA ARG A 21 -5.34 3.82 14.00
C ARG A 21 -5.91 4.57 12.82
N HIS A 22 -5.23 5.62 12.38
CA HIS A 22 -5.64 6.36 11.20
C HIS A 22 -5.54 5.36 10.05
N LEU A 23 -6.69 4.86 9.58
CA LEU A 23 -6.76 3.95 8.46
C LEU A 23 -6.32 4.75 7.23
N MET A 24 -5.12 4.48 6.74
CA MET A 24 -4.55 5.23 5.63
C MET A 24 -5.33 4.97 4.34
N LEU A 25 -5.98 3.80 4.24
CA LEU A 25 -6.72 3.38 3.06
C LEU A 25 -8.23 3.60 3.14
N GLY A 26 -8.72 4.47 4.04
CA GLY A 26 -10.16 4.68 4.24
C GLY A 26 -10.92 4.98 2.94
N ASP A 27 -10.38 5.87 2.11
CA ASP A 27 -11.00 6.25 0.84
C ASP A 27 -10.88 5.16 -0.23
N ALA A 28 -9.73 4.48 -0.32
CA ALA A 28 -9.53 3.36 -1.25
C ALA A 28 -10.48 2.19 -0.95
N LYS A 29 -10.63 1.85 0.34
CA LYS A 29 -11.53 0.79 0.81
C LYS A 29 -12.99 1.12 0.53
N ARG A 30 -13.42 2.37 0.80
CA ARG A 30 -14.77 2.84 0.48
C ARG A 30 -15.04 2.73 -1.02
N LEU A 31 -14.13 3.21 -1.84
CA LEU A 31 -14.25 3.15 -3.30
C LEU A 31 -14.36 1.71 -3.81
N HIS A 32 -13.51 0.81 -3.30
CA HIS A 32 -13.58 -0.61 -3.66
C HIS A 32 -14.93 -1.22 -3.28
N ALA A 33 -15.38 -1.01 -2.04
CA ALA A 33 -16.66 -1.54 -1.55
C ALA A 33 -17.86 -1.04 -2.38
N GLU A 34 -17.81 0.21 -2.85
CA GLU A 34 -18.90 0.80 -3.63
C GLU A 34 -18.88 0.38 -5.11
N LEU A 35 -17.70 0.32 -5.74
CA LEU A 35 -17.58 0.22 -7.21
C LEU A 35 -17.08 -1.13 -7.71
N ILE A 36 -16.36 -1.90 -6.89
CA ILE A 36 -15.63 -3.08 -7.33
C ILE A 36 -16.21 -4.34 -6.68
N ALA A 37 -16.38 -4.32 -5.36
CA ALA A 37 -16.86 -5.48 -4.60
C ALA A 37 -18.21 -6.04 -5.08
N PRO A 38 -19.19 -5.23 -5.51
CA PRO A 38 -20.45 -5.76 -6.05
C PRO A 38 -20.30 -6.60 -7.33
N ILE A 39 -19.17 -6.46 -8.04
CA ILE A 39 -18.92 -7.10 -9.34
C ILE A 39 -17.88 -8.22 -9.20
N LEU A 40 -16.76 -7.93 -8.53
CA LEU A 40 -15.60 -8.83 -8.43
C LEU A 40 -15.47 -9.53 -7.07
N GLY A 41 -16.30 -9.15 -6.09
CA GLY A 41 -16.28 -9.71 -4.74
C GLY A 41 -15.37 -8.97 -3.77
N GLU A 42 -15.33 -9.47 -2.53
CA GLU A 42 -14.49 -8.89 -1.47
C GLU A 42 -13.01 -9.14 -1.73
N PRO A 43 -12.14 -8.19 -1.37
CA PRO A 43 -10.71 -8.31 -1.62
C PRO A 43 -10.07 -9.34 -0.67
N VAL A 44 -9.01 -9.97 -1.16
CA VAL A 44 -8.25 -10.99 -0.41
C VAL A 44 -6.90 -10.45 0.03
N GLY A 45 -6.72 -10.31 1.33
CA GLY A 45 -5.49 -9.83 1.94
C GLY A 45 -4.42 -10.90 2.14
N ALA A 46 -3.16 -10.47 2.20
CA ALA A 46 -2.07 -11.23 2.78
C ALA A 46 -2.24 -11.36 4.29
N THR A 47 -1.70 -12.44 4.84
CA THR A 47 -1.64 -12.63 6.30
C THR A 47 -0.57 -11.74 6.92
N ALA A 48 -0.72 -11.42 8.20
CA ALA A 48 0.30 -10.68 8.94
C ALA A 48 1.67 -11.38 8.96
N ALA A 49 1.69 -12.72 8.90
CA ALA A 49 2.90 -13.51 8.82
C ALA A 49 3.60 -13.37 7.44
N GLU A 50 2.84 -13.39 6.34
CA GLU A 50 3.39 -13.15 4.99
C GLU A 50 3.98 -11.73 4.88
N VAL A 51 3.27 -10.72 5.40
CA VAL A 51 3.77 -9.35 5.38
C VAL A 51 5.01 -9.18 6.26
N ALA A 52 5.07 -9.83 7.43
CA ALA A 52 6.26 -9.82 8.28
C ALA A 52 7.45 -10.57 7.64
N ALA A 53 7.19 -11.68 6.95
CA ALA A 53 8.21 -12.40 6.21
C ALA A 53 8.80 -11.55 5.07
N LEU A 54 7.94 -10.79 4.38
CA LEU A 54 8.36 -9.82 3.36
C LEU A 54 9.21 -8.69 3.97
N GLU A 55 8.80 -8.08 5.09
CA GLU A 55 9.61 -7.07 5.79
C GLU A 55 11.00 -7.59 6.17
N ASN A 56 11.06 -8.84 6.64
CA ASN A 56 12.31 -9.50 6.96
C ASN A 56 13.17 -9.76 5.71
N SER A 57 12.56 -10.11 4.58
CA SER A 57 13.32 -10.39 3.35
C SER A 57 13.89 -9.11 2.71
N ILE A 58 13.14 -8.01 2.75
CA ILE A 58 13.62 -6.71 2.23
C ILE A 58 14.55 -5.99 3.22
N GLY A 59 14.50 -6.34 4.52
CA GLY A 59 15.32 -5.74 5.56
C GLY A 59 14.84 -4.37 6.06
N PHE A 60 13.60 -3.99 5.72
CA PHE A 60 12.99 -2.71 6.09
C PHE A 60 11.54 -2.92 6.53
N PRO A 61 11.04 -2.17 7.53
CA PRO A 61 9.62 -2.12 7.82
C PRO A 61 8.87 -1.48 6.64
N LEU A 62 7.68 -1.99 6.32
CA LEU A 62 6.85 -1.40 5.27
C LEU A 62 6.11 -0.16 5.80
N PRO A 63 5.98 0.90 4.98
CA PRO A 63 5.10 2.02 5.28
C PRO A 63 3.67 1.57 5.64
N ASN A 64 3.06 2.23 6.63
CA ASN A 64 1.75 1.84 7.15
C ASN A 64 0.68 1.70 6.07
N ALA A 65 0.62 2.63 5.10
CA ALA A 65 -0.35 2.60 4.01
C ALA A 65 -0.16 1.36 3.12
N TYR A 66 1.08 1.02 2.79
CA TYR A 66 1.38 -0.15 1.97
C TYR A 66 1.18 -1.46 2.74
N ARG A 67 1.58 -1.49 4.02
CA ARG A 67 1.29 -2.61 4.92
C ARG A 67 -0.21 -2.88 5.01
N GLU A 68 -1.01 -1.82 5.18
CA GLU A 68 -2.48 -1.91 5.21
C GLU A 68 -3.04 -2.43 3.88
N TYR A 69 -2.45 -2.04 2.74
CA TYR A 69 -2.83 -2.52 1.43
C TYR A 69 -2.58 -4.02 1.28
N LEU A 70 -1.38 -4.49 1.63
CA LEU A 70 -1.06 -5.91 1.53
C LEU A 70 -2.00 -6.76 2.40
N LEU A 71 -2.27 -6.32 3.63
CA LEU A 71 -3.20 -7.00 4.54
C LEU A 71 -4.65 -6.99 4.07
N TRP A 72 -5.01 -6.11 3.14
CA TRP A 72 -6.37 -5.94 2.64
C TRP A 72 -6.60 -6.62 1.28
N MET A 73 -5.67 -6.46 0.33
CA MET A 73 -5.82 -6.88 -1.07
C MET A 73 -4.57 -7.56 -1.64
N GLY A 74 -3.49 -7.71 -0.85
CA GLY A 74 -2.20 -8.20 -1.35
C GLY A 74 -2.18 -9.63 -1.87
N LYS A 75 -3.30 -10.37 -1.86
CA LYS A 75 -3.47 -11.72 -2.42
C LYS A 75 -4.71 -11.84 -3.31
N ASP A 76 -5.30 -10.72 -3.73
CA ASP A 76 -6.50 -10.72 -4.54
C ASP A 76 -6.21 -10.93 -6.04
N PHE A 77 -5.61 -12.07 -6.36
CA PHE A 77 -5.13 -12.41 -7.71
C PHE A 77 -6.23 -12.43 -8.78
N ASN A 78 -7.49 -12.52 -8.35
CA ASN A 78 -8.67 -12.55 -9.21
C ASN A 78 -9.47 -11.23 -9.18
N GLY A 79 -9.04 -10.25 -8.39
CA GLY A 79 -9.70 -8.97 -8.25
C GLY A 79 -9.36 -7.96 -9.34
N ILE A 80 -9.54 -6.68 -9.01
CA ILE A 80 -9.42 -5.56 -9.95
C ILE A 80 -8.04 -5.44 -10.62
N PHE A 81 -6.98 -5.84 -9.91
CA PHE A 81 -5.60 -5.74 -10.41
C PHE A 81 -5.13 -6.96 -11.21
N ARG A 82 -6.03 -7.92 -11.48
CA ARG A 82 -5.71 -9.09 -12.30
C ARG A 82 -5.11 -8.66 -13.64
N GLY A 83 -3.99 -9.29 -14.01
CA GLY A 83 -3.22 -8.97 -15.21
C GLY A 83 -2.12 -7.93 -15.01
N SER A 84 -1.94 -7.45 -13.77
CA SER A 84 -0.81 -6.63 -13.32
C SER A 84 -0.17 -7.24 -12.08
N ASN A 85 1.03 -6.79 -11.74
CA ASN A 85 1.81 -7.34 -10.63
C ASN A 85 1.76 -6.40 -9.42
N TRP A 86 0.76 -6.62 -8.56
CA TRP A 86 0.46 -5.81 -7.37
C TRP A 86 0.59 -6.59 -6.05
N PHE A 87 0.80 -7.90 -6.13
CA PHE A 87 0.54 -8.81 -5.02
C PHE A 87 1.80 -9.07 -4.20
N VAL A 88 1.63 -9.57 -2.98
CA VAL A 88 2.72 -9.85 -2.04
C VAL A 88 3.80 -10.76 -2.64
N SER A 89 3.41 -11.68 -3.53
CA SER A 89 4.31 -12.59 -4.24
C SER A 89 5.14 -11.95 -5.34
N ASP A 90 4.76 -10.75 -5.78
CA ASP A 90 5.31 -10.13 -7.00
C ASP A 90 6.47 -9.17 -6.71
N LEU A 91 6.65 -8.75 -5.45
CA LEU A 91 7.58 -7.66 -5.13
C LEU A 91 9.04 -7.94 -5.52
N GLU A 92 9.48 -9.20 -5.39
CA GLU A 92 10.84 -9.58 -5.76
C GLU A 92 11.04 -9.52 -7.28
N SER A 93 10.13 -10.12 -8.05
CA SER A 93 10.20 -10.07 -9.52
C SER A 93 9.97 -8.67 -10.07
N ASN A 94 9.09 -7.89 -9.45
CA ASN A 94 8.87 -6.48 -9.80
C ASN A 94 10.15 -5.65 -9.69
N LYS A 95 11.00 -5.95 -8.71
CA LYS A 95 12.27 -5.25 -8.53
C LYS A 95 13.24 -5.51 -9.67
N GLU A 96 13.27 -6.74 -10.19
CA GLU A 96 14.08 -7.08 -11.37
C GLU A 96 13.52 -6.38 -12.62
N VAL A 97 12.20 -6.39 -12.81
CA VAL A 97 11.55 -5.66 -13.92
C VAL A 97 11.91 -4.17 -13.92
N LEU A 98 11.95 -3.52 -12.76
CA LEU A 98 12.37 -2.11 -12.69
C LEU A 98 13.83 -1.92 -13.10
N LYS A 99 14.73 -2.85 -12.75
CA LYS A 99 16.14 -2.77 -13.17
C LYS A 99 16.25 -2.87 -14.68
N ASP A 100 15.58 -3.86 -15.27
CA ASP A 100 15.59 -4.09 -16.72
C ASP A 100 15.05 -2.86 -17.46
N LEU A 101 13.91 -2.33 -17.02
CA LEU A 101 13.29 -1.13 -17.61
C LEU A 101 14.20 0.10 -17.54
N LEU A 102 14.91 0.31 -16.43
CA LEU A 102 15.85 1.42 -16.29
C LEU A 102 17.08 1.28 -17.18
N GLU A 103 17.53 0.04 -17.44
CA GLU A 103 18.62 -0.25 -18.37
C GLU A 103 18.18 -0.03 -19.83
N GLU A 104 16.99 -0.49 -20.20
CA GLU A 104 16.44 -0.35 -21.55
C GLU A 104 16.30 1.11 -22.00
N VAL A 105 15.91 2.01 -21.08
CA VAL A 105 15.74 3.44 -21.37
C VAL A 105 17.00 4.29 -21.13
N ASP A 106 18.16 3.65 -20.87
CA ASP A 106 19.44 4.29 -20.52
C ASP A 106 19.31 5.32 -19.37
N SER A 107 18.53 4.97 -18.34
CA SER A 107 18.28 5.86 -17.21
C SER A 107 19.51 5.99 -16.30
N LYS A 108 19.73 7.20 -15.79
CA LYS A 108 20.75 7.42 -14.75
C LYS A 108 20.28 6.96 -13.37
N TYR A 109 18.97 6.79 -13.20
CA TYR A 109 18.39 6.32 -11.95
C TYR A 109 18.84 4.90 -11.62
N LYS A 110 19.06 4.61 -10.34
CA LYS A 110 19.52 3.30 -9.86
C LYS A 110 18.59 2.75 -8.80
N VAL A 111 18.26 1.46 -8.93
CA VAL A 111 17.51 0.73 -7.93
C VAL A 111 18.39 0.50 -6.70
N ILE A 112 17.89 0.85 -5.52
CA ILE A 112 18.57 0.62 -4.24
C ILE A 112 17.89 -0.50 -3.43
N PRO A 113 18.58 -1.09 -2.42
CA PRO A 113 18.03 -2.19 -1.64
C PRO A 113 16.69 -1.89 -0.97
N SER A 114 16.46 -0.66 -0.51
CA SER A 114 15.22 -0.25 0.16
C SER A 114 14.03 0.04 -0.77
N HIS A 115 14.22 -0.01 -2.09
CA HIS A 115 13.11 0.14 -3.03
C HIS A 115 12.17 -1.06 -2.95
N VAL A 116 10.89 -0.74 -2.77
CA VAL A 116 9.75 -1.66 -2.89
C VAL A 116 9.02 -1.31 -4.18
N VAL A 117 9.11 -2.20 -5.18
CA VAL A 117 8.42 -2.06 -6.46
C VAL A 117 7.07 -2.74 -6.34
N PHE A 118 6.04 -1.95 -6.03
CA PHE A 118 4.71 -2.45 -5.70
C PHE A 118 3.83 -2.70 -6.93
N PHE A 119 4.22 -2.16 -8.08
CA PHE A 119 3.48 -2.31 -9.31
C PHE A 119 4.43 -2.50 -10.48
N THR A 120 4.15 -3.51 -11.31
CA THR A 120 4.61 -3.54 -12.69
C THR A 120 3.49 -4.01 -13.61
N HIS A 121 3.59 -3.67 -14.88
CA HIS A 121 2.66 -4.15 -15.90
C HIS A 121 3.39 -4.53 -17.17
N GLN A 122 3.36 -5.83 -17.49
CA GLN A 122 3.89 -6.43 -18.73
C GLN A 122 5.32 -6.00 -19.12
N GLY A 123 6.15 -5.66 -18.14
CA GLY A 123 7.56 -5.28 -18.36
C GLY A 123 7.81 -3.83 -18.79
N TYR A 124 6.79 -3.07 -19.20
CA TYR A 124 7.00 -1.74 -19.79
C TYR A 124 6.68 -0.56 -18.87
N MET A 125 6.19 -0.83 -17.65
CA MET A 125 6.02 0.20 -16.63
C MET A 125 6.16 -0.37 -15.21
N ALA A 126 6.61 0.49 -14.30
CA ALA A 126 6.81 0.16 -12.90
C ALA A 126 6.51 1.36 -11.99
N ALA A 127 6.02 1.09 -10.78
CA ALA A 127 5.94 2.07 -9.71
C ALA A 127 6.52 1.52 -8.39
N TRP A 128 7.19 2.39 -7.65
CA TRP A 128 7.92 2.03 -6.43
C TRP A 128 7.98 3.17 -5.42
N PHE A 129 8.41 2.85 -4.21
CA PHE A 129 8.80 3.82 -3.18
C PHE A 129 10.04 3.34 -2.42
N ASP A 130 10.66 4.23 -1.66
CA ASP A 130 11.77 3.90 -0.75
C ASP A 130 11.27 3.62 0.67
N ALA A 131 11.35 2.36 1.11
CA ALA A 131 10.91 1.95 2.44
C ALA A 131 11.77 2.50 3.58
N SER A 132 12.97 3.01 3.30
CA SER A 132 13.87 3.56 4.32
C SER A 132 13.44 4.95 4.84
N MET A 133 12.61 5.68 4.09
CA MET A 133 12.22 7.06 4.40
C MET A 133 11.31 7.21 5.63
N SER A 134 10.90 6.13 6.29
CA SER A 134 10.08 6.11 7.53
C SER A 134 8.74 6.85 7.43
N GLU A 135 8.30 7.22 6.23
CA GLU A 135 7.01 7.85 5.97
C GLU A 135 5.88 6.81 6.04
N ALA A 136 4.78 7.14 6.73
CA ALA A 136 3.66 6.22 6.87
C ALA A 136 2.87 6.02 5.58
N ASN A 137 2.86 7.02 4.71
CA ASN A 137 2.29 6.99 3.36
C ASN A 137 3.37 7.51 2.40
N PRO A 138 4.13 6.62 1.74
CA PRO A 138 5.36 6.99 1.10
C PRO A 138 5.09 7.71 -0.23
N LYS A 139 5.98 8.62 -0.59
CA LYS A 139 6.08 9.14 -1.96
C LYS A 139 6.44 8.03 -2.94
N CYS A 140 5.76 8.00 -4.08
CA CYS A 140 5.93 7.04 -5.14
C CYS A 140 6.54 7.65 -6.40
N TRP A 141 7.28 6.81 -7.10
CA TRP A 141 7.89 7.08 -8.39
C TRP A 141 7.29 6.14 -9.43
N PHE A 142 7.29 6.58 -10.68
CA PHE A 142 6.82 5.81 -11.83
C PHE A 142 7.76 5.98 -13.01
N ILE A 143 7.92 4.92 -13.80
CA ILE A 143 8.57 4.98 -15.10
C ILE A 143 7.88 4.04 -16.09
N ASN A 144 7.94 4.37 -17.37
CA ASN A 144 7.61 3.48 -18.48
C ASN A 144 8.69 3.55 -19.58
N ASP A 145 8.58 2.66 -20.57
CA ASP A 145 9.48 2.53 -21.72
C ASP A 145 9.62 3.81 -22.58
N GLY A 146 8.71 4.77 -22.44
CA GLY A 146 8.76 6.08 -23.09
C GLY A 146 9.46 7.18 -22.27
N MET A 147 9.98 6.87 -21.08
CA MET A 147 10.56 7.84 -20.14
C MET A 147 12.04 7.57 -19.86
N GLN A 148 12.89 8.60 -19.98
CA GLN A 148 14.32 8.49 -19.63
C GLN A 148 14.58 8.56 -18.12
N GLU A 149 13.71 9.25 -17.37
CA GLU A 149 13.87 9.43 -15.94
C GLU A 149 12.52 9.18 -15.23
N PRO A 150 12.55 8.60 -14.01
CA PRO A 150 11.34 8.44 -13.20
C PRO A 150 10.63 9.75 -12.92
N LYS A 151 9.29 9.71 -12.89
CA LYS A 151 8.46 10.85 -12.45
C LYS A 151 7.91 10.62 -11.05
N ASP A 152 7.69 11.73 -10.35
CA ASP A 152 6.86 11.79 -9.16
C ASP A 152 5.43 11.36 -9.51
N SER A 153 4.83 10.50 -8.69
CA SER A 153 3.45 10.01 -8.86
C SER A 153 2.59 10.26 -7.62
N GLY A 154 3.04 11.12 -6.70
CA GLY A 154 2.35 11.41 -5.45
C GLY A 154 2.57 10.33 -4.41
N SER A 155 1.69 10.26 -3.41
CA SER A 155 1.72 9.26 -2.35
C SER A 155 1.14 7.92 -2.78
N PHE A 156 1.52 6.84 -2.11
CA PHE A 156 0.99 5.50 -2.39
C PHE A 156 -0.54 5.44 -2.39
N THR A 157 -1.20 6.11 -1.45
CA THR A 157 -2.67 6.15 -1.41
C THR A 157 -3.28 6.85 -2.62
N GLU A 158 -2.64 7.90 -3.13
CA GLU A 158 -3.13 8.61 -4.32
C GLU A 158 -3.00 7.74 -5.57
N VAL A 159 -1.86 7.04 -5.73
CA VAL A 159 -1.65 6.07 -6.81
C VAL A 159 -2.71 4.97 -6.74
N LEU A 160 -2.88 4.33 -5.58
CA LEU A 160 -3.86 3.25 -5.39
C LEU A 160 -5.30 3.71 -5.73
N ILE A 161 -5.71 4.89 -5.25
CA ILE A 161 -7.05 5.42 -5.55
C ILE A 161 -7.22 5.73 -7.04
N ALA A 162 -6.18 6.28 -7.68
CA ALA A 162 -6.22 6.58 -9.11
C ALA A 162 -6.39 5.31 -9.94
N ASP A 163 -5.64 4.24 -9.64
CA ASP A 163 -5.74 2.99 -10.38
C ASP A 163 -7.05 2.25 -10.13
N LEU A 164 -7.53 2.19 -8.87
CA LEU A 164 -8.86 1.63 -8.59
C LEU A 164 -9.97 2.38 -9.33
N ARG A 165 -9.91 3.73 -9.40
CA ARG A 165 -10.86 4.55 -10.18
C ARG A 165 -10.77 4.27 -11.67
N GLY A 166 -9.56 4.25 -12.22
CA GLY A 166 -9.33 3.99 -13.63
C GLY A 166 -9.90 2.63 -14.05
N LEU A 167 -9.54 1.58 -13.31
CA LEU A 167 -9.95 0.21 -13.63
C LEU A 167 -11.45 -0.03 -13.37
N SER A 168 -12.01 0.51 -12.28
CA SER A 168 -13.46 0.38 -12.00
C SER A 168 -14.33 1.04 -13.07
N SER A 169 -13.80 2.04 -13.79
CA SER A 169 -14.52 2.65 -14.92
C SER A 169 -14.79 1.66 -16.06
N CYS A 170 -13.94 0.64 -16.23
CA CYS A 170 -14.05 -0.41 -17.23
C CYS A 170 -14.97 -1.57 -16.80
N LEU A 171 -15.40 -1.61 -15.53
CA LEU A 171 -16.33 -2.64 -15.02
C LEU A 171 -17.80 -2.27 -15.28
N ARG A 172 -18.08 -1.05 -15.74
CA ARG A 172 -19.44 -0.62 -16.02
C ARG A 172 -19.92 -1.23 -17.36
N PRO A 173 -21.11 -1.86 -17.39
CA PRO A 173 -21.71 -2.40 -18.61
C PRO A 173 -21.92 -1.37 -19.72
#